data_AF-A0A6L4WQC8-F1
#
_entry.id   AF-A0A6L4WQC8-F1
#
_cell.length_a   1.000
_cell.length_b   1.000
_cell.length_c   1.000
_cell.angle_alpha   90.00
_cell.angle_beta   90.00
_cell.angle_gamma   90.00
#
_symmetry.space_group_name_H-M   'P 1'
#
loop_
_entity.id
_entity.type
_entity.pdbx_description
1 polymer ?
#
loop_
_entity_poly.entity_id
_entity_poly.type
_entity_poly.pdbx_seq_one_letter_code
_entity_poly.pdbx_strand_id
1 'polypeptide(L)' 'MYNQAELSILYELQEVNVKEADIEYILNRVKNRLSEKNVDIELEKIGYPKIFTSDYESQEEYDSLDFE' A
#
# COMPACT_ATOMS: atom_id res chain seq x y z
N MET A 1 -4.61 -12.90 4.62
CA MET A 1 -4.89 -12.16 5.87
C MET A 1 -4.03 -10.92 5.83
N TYR A 2 -4.62 -9.75 6.07
CA TYR A 2 -3.89 -8.49 6.07
C TYR A 2 -2.98 -8.38 7.30
N ASN A 3 -1.77 -7.85 7.10
CA ASN A 3 -0.91 -7.41 8.19
C ASN A 3 -1.37 -6.05 8.73
N GLN A 4 -0.73 -5.56 9.80
CA GLN A 4 -1.11 -4.30 10.44
C GLN A 4 -1.02 -3.09 9.50
N ALA A 5 0.01 -3.02 8.65
CA ALA A 5 0.18 -1.93 7.70
C ALA A 5 -0.88 -1.98 6.58
N GLU A 6 -1.17 -3.17 6.07
CA GLU A 6 -2.23 -3.38 5.06
C GLU A 6 -3.62 -3.02 5.60
N LEU A 7 -3.90 -3.31 6.87
CA LEU A 7 -5.14 -2.88 7.52
C LEU A 7 -5.22 -1.36 7.67
N SER A 8 -4.13 -0.69 8.05
CA SER A 8 -4.09 0.77 8.12
C SER A 8 -4.37 1.40 6.74
N ILE A 9 -3.70 0.90 5.69
CA ILE A 9 -3.94 1.34 4.31
C ILE A 9 -5.40 1.15 3.91
N LEU A 10 -5.96 -0.03 4.21
CA LEU A 10 -7.35 -0.34 3.89
C LEU A 10 -8.31 0.69 4.49
N TYR A 11 -8.18 0.97 5.79
CA TYR A 11 -9.09 1.90 6.47
C TYR A 11 -8.89 3.34 6.01
N GLU A 12 -7.65 3.81 5.88
CA GLU A 12 -7.38 5.18 5.41
C GLU A 12 -7.95 5.41 4.01
N LEU A 13 -7.77 4.46 3.10
CA LEU A 13 -8.28 4.57 1.73
C LEU A 13 -9.81 4.40 1.66
N GLN A 14 -10.41 3.62 2.54
CA GLN A 14 -11.87 3.54 2.67
C GLN A 14 -12.50 4.85 3.16
N GLU A 15 -11.87 5.55 4.11
CA GLU A 15 -12.34 6.84 4.63
C GLU A 15 -12.43 7.93 3.54
N VAL A 16 -11.60 7.81 2.51
CA VAL A 16 -11.55 8.71 1.35
C VAL A 16 -12.28 8.16 0.11
N ASN A 17 -13.12 7.13 0.27
CA ASN A 17 -13.95 6.51 -0.78
C ASN A 17 -13.20 5.78 -1.90
N VAL A 18 -12.00 5.25 -1.63
CA VAL A 18 -11.37 4.30 -2.55
C VAL A 18 -12.07 2.95 -2.41
N LYS A 19 -12.40 2.31 -3.55
CA LYS A 19 -13.06 1.01 -3.55
C LYS A 19 -12.13 -0.07 -3.02
N GLU A 20 -12.65 -0.97 -2.19
CA GLU A 20 -11.88 -2.10 -1.63
C GLU A 20 -11.19 -2.95 -2.71
N ALA A 21 -11.86 -3.21 -3.84
CA ALA A 21 -11.25 -3.93 -4.96
C ALA A 21 -10.02 -3.22 -5.56
N ASP A 22 -10.01 -1.89 -5.57
CA ASP A 22 -8.87 -1.10 -6.04
C ASP A 22 -7.75 -1.10 -4.99
N ILE A 23 -8.10 -1.06 -3.70
CA ILE A 23 -7.14 -1.18 -2.59
C ILE A 23 -6.44 -2.53 -2.63
N GLU A 24 -7.20 -3.63 -2.79
CA GLU A 24 -6.65 -4.98 -2.94
C GLU A 24 -5.71 -5.10 -4.13
N TYR A 25 -6.10 -4.51 -5.27
CA TYR A 25 -5.26 -4.45 -6.45
C TYR A 25 -3.94 -3.71 -6.18
N ILE A 26 -3.99 -2.56 -5.51
CA ILE A 26 -2.81 -1.78 -5.15
C ILE A 26 -1.91 -2.57 -4.18
N LEU A 27 -2.45 -3.09 -3.08
CA LEU A 27 -1.70 -3.86 -2.09
C LEU A 27 -0.95 -5.03 -2.74
N ASN A 28 -1.58 -5.75 -3.66
CA ASN A 28 -0.92 -6.83 -4.40
C ASN A 28 0.22 -6.33 -5.32
N ARG A 29 0.14 -5.10 -5.84
CA ARG A 29 1.17 -4.48 -6.70
C ARG A 29 2.36 -3.93 -5.92
N VAL A 30 2.14 -3.52 -4.67
CA VAL A 30 3.16 -2.95 -3.79
C VAL A 30 3.63 -3.91 -2.69
N LYS A 31 3.13 -5.14 -2.63
CA LYS A 31 3.43 -6.13 -1.57
C LYS A 31 4.92 -6.35 -1.23
N ASN A 32 5.83 -6.20 -2.19
CA ASN A 32 7.28 -6.37 -2.01
C ASN A 32 8.03 -5.03 -1.84
N ARG A 33 7.30 -3.91 -1.81
CA ARG A 33 7.84 -2.54 -1.77
C ARG A 33 6.79 -1.62 -1.15
N LEU A 34 6.20 -2.05 -0.05
CA LEU A 34 5.05 -1.38 0.54
C LEU A 34 5.50 -0.05 1.13
N SER A 35 5.12 1.08 0.53
CA SER A 35 5.42 2.40 1.07
C SER A 35 4.35 3.38 0.63
N GLU A 36 4.18 4.47 1.39
CA GLU A 36 3.28 5.60 1.06
C GLU A 36 3.44 6.00 -0.41
N LYS A 37 4.69 6.28 -0.81
CA LYS A 37 5.03 6.66 -2.18
C LYS A 37 4.58 5.64 -3.22
N ASN A 38 4.75 4.35 -2.96
CA ASN A 38 4.37 3.32 -3.93
C ASN A 38 2.85 3.12 -3.99
N VAL A 39 2.15 3.26 -2.86
CA VAL A 39 0.67 3.24 -2.80
C VAL A 39 0.11 4.44 -3.59
N ASP A 40 0.61 5.65 -3.33
CA ASP A 40 0.24 6.88 -4.03
C ASP A 40 0.43 6.76 -5.55
N ILE A 41 1.57 6.22 -6.00
CA ILE A 41 1.85 6.01 -7.41
C ILE A 41 0.83 5.07 -8.06
N GLU A 42 0.43 3.99 -7.39
CA GLU A 42 -0.57 3.07 -7.96
C GLU A 42 -2.00 3.65 -7.87
N LEU A 43 -2.33 4.45 -6.86
CA LEU A 43 -3.59 5.21 -6.77
C LEU A 43 -3.73 6.19 -7.95
N GLU A 44 -2.69 6.97 -8.23
CA GLU A 44 -2.69 7.92 -9.36
C GLU A 44 -2.87 7.21 -10.71
N LYS A 45 -2.26 6.02 -10.89
CA LYS A 45 -2.37 5.23 -12.13
C LYS A 45 -3.78 4.76 -12.43
N ILE A 46 -4.59 4.52 -11.41
CA ILE A 46 -5.98 4.06 -11.56
C ILE A 46 -6.98 5.22 -11.45
N GLY A 47 -6.50 6.45 -11.37
CA GLY A 47 -7.30 7.67 -11.47
C GLY A 47 -7.78 8.25 -10.14
N TYR A 48 -7.26 7.77 -9.01
CA TYR A 48 -7.47 8.45 -7.74
C TYR A 48 -6.57 9.68 -7.65
N PRO A 49 -7.06 10.80 -7.10
CA PRO A 49 -6.21 11.95 -6.81
C PRO A 49 -5.13 11.54 -5.81
N LYS A 50 -4.02 12.28 -5.76
CA LYS A 50 -3.00 12.05 -4.73
C LYS A 50 -3.65 12.15 -3.34
N ILE A 51 -3.64 11.05 -2.61
CA ILE A 51 -4.09 10.95 -1.23
C ILE A 51 -2.81 10.84 -0.42
N PHE A 52 -2.48 11.84 0.39
CA PHE A 52 -1.34 11.70 1.31
C PHE A 52 -1.71 10.63 2.32
N THR A 53 -1.23 9.42 2.06
CA THR A 53 -1.38 8.31 2.97
C THR A 53 -0.42 8.50 4.14
N SER A 54 -0.79 8.10 5.36
CA SER A 54 0.14 8.26 6.49
C SER A 54 1.42 7.47 6.19
N ASP A 55 2.58 7.96 6.64
CA ASP A 55 3.89 7.35 6.42
C ASP A 55 3.87 5.87 6.89
N TYR A 56 3.58 4.96 5.96
CA TYR A 56 3.66 3.53 6.20
C TYR A 56 5.13 3.16 6.07
N GLU A 57 5.96 3.59 7.04
CA GLU A 57 7.30 3.05 7.19
C GLU A 57 7.16 1.55 7.47
N SER A 58 7.10 0.81 6.38
CA SER A 58 7.11 -0.62 6.35
C SER A 58 8.53 -1.08 6.61
N GLN A 59 8.64 -2.25 7.20
CA GLN A 59 9.88 -2.96 7.49
C GLN A 59 10.60 -3.37 6.18
N GLU A 60 11.09 -2.41 5.39
CA GLU A 60 11.98 -2.64 4.23
C GLU A 60 13.41 -3.06 4.67
N GLU A 61 13.60 -3.61 5.88
CA GLU A 61 14.91 -4.09 6.36
C GLU A 61 15.03 -5.62 6.39
N TYR A 62 14.22 -6.36 5.60
CA TYR A 62 14.33 -7.82 5.50
C TYR A 62 14.26 -8.37 4.06
N ASP A 63 14.70 -7.61 3.06
CA ASP A 63 14.89 -8.12 1.68
C ASP A 63 16.36 -8.44 1.36
N SER A 64 17.07 -9.04 2.32
CA SER A 64 18.40 -9.61 2.11
C SER A 64 18.62 -10.87 2.96
N LEU A 65 17.86 -11.92 2.68
CA LEU A 65 18.37 -13.28 2.87
C LEU A 65 18.24 -14.01 1.53
N ASP A 66 19.24 -13.77 0.68
CA ASP A 66 19.70 -14.77 -0.28
C ASP A 66 19.82 -16.10 0.48
N PHE A 67 18.94 -17.05 0.16
CA PHE A 67 19.11 -18.43 0.59
C PHE A 67 20.10 -19.09 -0.39
N GLU A 68 21.35 -19.25 0.06
CA GLU A 68 22.32 -20.24 -0.49
C GLU A 68 22.01 -21.65 0.02
#